data_AF-A0A1U7GHA4-F1
#
_entry.id   AF-A0A1U7GHA4-F1
#
_cell.length_a   1.000
_cell.length_b   1.000
_cell.length_c   1.000
_cell.angle_alpha   90.00
_cell.angle_beta   90.00
_cell.angle_gamma   90.00
#
_symmetry.space_group_name_H-M   'P 1'
#
loop_
_entity.id
_entity.type
_entity.pdbx_description
1 polymer ?
#
loop_
_entity_poly.entity_id
_entity_poly.type
_entity_poly.pdbx_seq_one_letter_code
_entity_poly.pdbx_strand_id
1 'polypeptide(L)'
;MPGTTSARRAIALGAGATAVALATVAAVVLPGWWPILPRAARAAVAEAALSGAIVVRIVLALGGAATPFLAWAAIRARRRRLPAARLGRLALLGLSCLAALAALEAGAAAVRAGMHRFPALPTSFPPEDPGTYRILVLGGSSALGEPYRPWVSVGQIVAWKLGEAVPSRRFEVETLAWLGDSLEQQHAKLAAIARRPDAVVIYSGHNEFAARFEEDRAHEVGLESSSALARAVHRLDAASPLVGLVRELISKNRLDAPPSLKDRHQVVDPPLCAPAEYAAVLDDFSARLDAVVAWCGRIGARPILIIPPANEADYEPGRSTVEPGVDAAERARIADAIHRARALEATEPGRALEVYRDVARRHPGFAEAHYRIGERLRAEGKREEAAAEFLAALDRDGLPIRCQAPFREAYRRVAARRPGCILIDGRRELIAASPSGWLGGDVIEDTHHPNLRGYVALAAAVLRGLEARREFGGGWSAVPAPDVAGCVARFGIDAERLAEACERTSLHDRRVAGYRHDPARRLAESRRFAEAARKLREGAAIDAVGLPSFAPEGRPN
;
A
#
# COMPACT_ATOMS: atom_id res chain seq x y z
N MET A 1 -5.42 12.34 -63.64
CA MET A 1 -5.73 12.76 -62.25
C MET A 1 -5.83 11.53 -61.34
N PRO A 2 -4.73 11.03 -60.73
CA PRO A 2 -4.76 9.90 -59.77
C PRO A 2 -4.40 10.30 -58.32
N GLY A 3 -4.28 11.60 -58.00
CA GLY A 3 -3.75 12.08 -56.71
C GLY A 3 -4.75 12.20 -55.56
N THR A 4 -6.06 12.20 -55.83
CA THR A 4 -7.09 12.58 -54.84
C THR A 4 -7.55 11.41 -53.96
N THR A 5 -7.48 10.17 -54.45
CA THR A 5 -7.90 8.95 -53.72
C THR A 5 -6.89 8.54 -52.64
N SER A 6 -5.59 8.76 -52.86
CA SER A 6 -4.54 8.46 -51.87
C SER A 6 -4.56 9.43 -50.68
N ALA A 7 -4.78 10.72 -50.95
CA ALA A 7 -4.86 11.74 -49.90
C ALA A 7 -6.11 11.54 -49.03
N ARG A 8 -7.27 11.23 -49.64
CA ARG A 8 -8.50 10.93 -48.90
C ARG A 8 -8.38 9.68 -48.03
N ARG A 9 -7.70 8.62 -48.49
CA ARG A 9 -7.44 7.43 -47.66
C ARG A 9 -6.49 7.73 -46.50
N ALA A 10 -5.44 8.52 -46.72
CA ALA A 10 -4.51 8.92 -45.65
C ALA A 10 -5.18 9.81 -44.60
N ILE A 11 -6.03 10.74 -45.04
CA ILE A 11 -6.84 11.60 -44.16
C ILE A 11 -7.86 10.76 -43.38
N ALA A 12 -8.52 9.78 -44.02
CA ALA A 12 -9.46 8.89 -43.34
C ALA A 12 -8.79 7.99 -42.30
N LEU A 13 -7.59 7.47 -42.59
CA LEU A 13 -6.79 6.69 -41.63
C LEU A 13 -6.28 7.55 -40.48
N GLY A 14 -5.83 8.79 -40.76
CA GLY A 14 -5.41 9.75 -39.74
C GLY A 14 -6.56 10.21 -38.84
N ALA A 15 -7.74 10.45 -39.43
CA ALA A 15 -8.97 10.77 -38.69
C ALA A 15 -9.44 9.59 -37.83
N GLY A 16 -9.35 8.35 -38.34
CA GLY A 16 -9.66 7.14 -37.56
C GLY A 16 -8.72 6.95 -36.38
N ALA A 17 -7.40 7.11 -36.58
CA ALA A 17 -6.41 7.01 -35.50
C ALA A 17 -6.60 8.14 -34.45
N THR A 18 -6.90 9.35 -34.90
CA THR A 18 -7.18 10.50 -34.01
C THR A 18 -8.49 10.29 -33.25
N ALA A 19 -9.54 9.76 -33.88
CA ALA A 19 -10.81 9.45 -33.24
C ALA A 19 -10.66 8.34 -32.19
N VAL A 20 -9.85 7.31 -32.46
CA VAL A 20 -9.54 6.25 -31.48
C VAL A 20 -8.71 6.81 -30.32
N ALA A 21 -7.73 7.68 -30.59
CA ALA A 21 -6.94 8.34 -29.55
C ALA A 21 -7.81 9.26 -28.68
N LEU A 22 -8.69 10.05 -29.29
CA LEU A 22 -9.65 10.91 -28.59
C LEU A 22 -10.70 10.10 -27.82
N ALA A 23 -11.17 8.96 -28.35
CA ALA A 23 -12.08 8.06 -27.65
C ALA A 23 -11.39 7.38 -26.46
N THR A 24 -10.11 7.02 -26.58
CA THR A 24 -9.30 6.47 -25.50
C THR A 24 -9.06 7.52 -24.41
N VAL A 25 -8.73 8.75 -24.81
CA VAL A 25 -8.63 9.89 -23.89
C VAL A 25 -9.98 10.18 -23.23
N ALA A 26 -11.09 10.16 -23.98
CA ALA A 26 -12.43 10.36 -23.43
C ALA A 26 -12.84 9.26 -22.43
N ALA A 27 -12.49 8.00 -22.70
CA ALA A 27 -12.73 6.89 -21.78
C ALA A 27 -11.85 6.95 -20.51
N VAL A 28 -10.64 7.50 -20.63
CA VAL A 28 -9.70 7.71 -19.51
C VAL A 28 -10.04 8.95 -18.68
N VAL A 29 -10.58 10.00 -19.30
CA VAL A 29 -10.74 11.34 -18.70
C VAL A 29 -12.17 11.63 -18.25
N LEU A 30 -13.22 10.95 -18.76
CA LEU A 30 -14.62 11.24 -18.41
C LEU A 30 -15.17 10.22 -17.39
N PRO A 31 -15.14 10.50 -16.07
CA PRO A 31 -15.39 9.50 -15.03
C PRO A 31 -16.88 9.26 -14.78
N GLY A 32 -17.78 10.08 -15.34
CA GLY A 32 -19.19 10.12 -14.93
C GLY A 32 -20.06 8.96 -15.42
N TRP A 33 -19.83 8.47 -16.63
CA TRP A 33 -20.61 7.37 -17.24
C TRP A 33 -19.92 6.01 -17.15
N TRP A 34 -18.63 6.02 -16.80
CA TRP A 34 -17.77 4.85 -16.75
C TRP A 34 -18.21 3.79 -15.72
N PRO A 35 -18.65 4.14 -14.48
CA PRO A 35 -19.18 3.17 -13.52
C PRO A 35 -20.49 2.51 -13.96
N ILE A 36 -21.20 3.10 -14.94
CA ILE A 36 -22.51 2.61 -15.44
C ILE A 36 -22.31 1.39 -16.35
N LEU A 37 -21.13 1.21 -16.95
CA LEU A 37 -20.86 0.09 -17.86
C LEU A 37 -20.71 -1.26 -17.13
N PRO A 38 -21.21 -2.36 -17.73
CA PRO A 38 -20.95 -3.71 -17.24
C PRO A 38 -19.44 -3.98 -17.12
N ARG A 39 -19.04 -4.71 -16.07
CA ARG A 39 -17.62 -5.01 -15.79
C ARG A 39 -16.90 -5.67 -16.98
N ALA A 40 -17.58 -6.57 -17.70
CA ALA A 40 -17.03 -7.24 -18.87
C ALA A 40 -16.67 -6.27 -20.02
N ALA A 41 -17.53 -5.26 -20.26
CA ALA A 41 -17.26 -4.24 -21.26
C ALA A 41 -16.07 -3.36 -20.86
N ARG A 42 -16.00 -2.97 -19.57
CA ARG A 42 -14.87 -2.20 -19.02
C ARG A 42 -13.54 -2.95 -19.09
N ALA A 43 -13.53 -4.25 -18.79
CA ALA A 43 -12.35 -5.10 -18.87
C ALA A 43 -11.86 -5.27 -20.32
N ALA A 44 -12.77 -5.54 -21.26
CA ALA A 44 -12.41 -5.66 -22.68
C ALA A 44 -11.80 -4.37 -23.23
N VAL A 45 -12.32 -3.21 -22.83
CA VAL A 45 -11.75 -1.90 -23.22
C VAL A 45 -10.34 -1.71 -22.66
N ALA A 46 -10.08 -2.11 -21.42
CA ALA A 46 -8.76 -1.97 -20.81
C ALA A 46 -7.72 -2.93 -21.36
N GLU A 47 -8.10 -4.19 -21.60
CA GLU A 47 -7.23 -5.15 -22.28
C GLU A 47 -6.88 -4.68 -23.70
N ALA A 48 -7.86 -4.16 -24.44
CA ALA A 48 -7.65 -3.56 -25.76
C ALA A 48 -6.75 -2.32 -25.68
N ALA A 49 -6.89 -1.49 -24.64
CA ALA A 49 -6.05 -0.32 -24.45
C ALA A 49 -4.59 -0.69 -24.15
N LEU A 50 -4.35 -1.65 -23.26
CA LEU A 50 -2.99 -2.12 -22.93
C LEU A 50 -2.34 -2.82 -24.13
N SER A 51 -3.05 -3.76 -24.75
CA SER A 51 -2.55 -4.48 -25.92
C SER A 51 -2.30 -3.53 -27.10
N GLY A 52 -3.21 -2.57 -27.31
CA GLY A 52 -3.08 -1.53 -28.31
C GLY A 52 -1.85 -0.65 -28.08
N ALA A 53 -1.61 -0.22 -26.83
CA ALA A 53 -0.43 0.57 -26.49
C ALA A 53 0.88 -0.18 -26.78
N ILE A 54 0.97 -1.46 -26.41
CA ILE A 54 2.14 -2.31 -26.68
C ILE A 54 2.34 -2.47 -28.20
N VAL A 55 1.29 -2.81 -28.95
CA VAL A 55 1.35 -3.00 -30.41
C VAL A 55 1.77 -1.71 -31.12
N VAL A 56 1.16 -0.56 -30.77
CA VAL A 56 1.52 0.75 -31.34
C VAL A 56 3.00 1.04 -31.09
N ARG A 57 3.49 0.82 -29.87
CA ARG A 57 4.90 1.02 -29.51
C ARG A 57 5.83 0.16 -30.37
N ILE A 58 5.54 -1.14 -30.49
CA ILE A 58 6.32 -2.09 -31.29
C ILE A 58 6.33 -1.67 -32.77
N VAL A 59 5.17 -1.32 -33.34
CA VAL A 59 5.05 -0.90 -34.74
C VAL A 59 5.86 0.38 -35.00
N LEU A 60 5.78 1.37 -34.12
CA LEU A 60 6.56 2.61 -34.25
C LEU A 60 8.06 2.35 -34.10
N ALA A 61 8.47 1.48 -33.17
CA ALA A 61 9.86 1.10 -32.97
C ALA A 61 10.44 0.37 -34.20
N LEU A 62 9.71 -0.61 -34.75
CA LEU A 62 10.13 -1.35 -35.96
C LEU A 62 10.16 -0.45 -37.19
N GLY A 63 9.14 0.40 -37.39
CA GLY A 63 9.12 1.38 -38.47
C GLY A 63 10.28 2.37 -38.38
N GLY A 64 10.66 2.74 -37.16
CA GLY A 64 11.80 3.62 -36.87
C GLY A 64 13.17 2.96 -37.04
N ALA A 65 13.32 1.68 -36.72
CA ALA A 65 14.60 0.98 -36.72
C ALA A 65 15.28 0.94 -38.10
N ALA A 66 14.50 0.89 -39.18
CA ALA A 66 15.03 0.89 -40.56
C ALA A 66 15.48 2.28 -41.04
N THR A 67 15.16 3.36 -40.31
CA THR A 67 15.37 4.75 -40.74
C THR A 67 16.83 5.07 -41.10
N PRO A 68 17.85 4.74 -40.29
CA PRO A 68 19.24 5.08 -40.63
C PRO A 68 19.70 4.41 -41.93
N PHE A 69 19.34 3.14 -42.12
CA PHE A 69 19.67 2.40 -43.33
C PHE A 69 18.95 2.95 -44.55
N LEU A 70 17.65 3.23 -44.45
CA LEU A 70 16.85 3.79 -45.56
C LEU A 70 17.33 5.19 -45.94
N ALA A 71 17.68 6.03 -44.96
CA ALA A 71 18.25 7.35 -45.19
C ALA A 71 19.60 7.26 -45.89
N TRP A 72 20.49 6.39 -45.41
CA TRP A 72 21.79 6.13 -46.05
C TRP A 72 21.63 5.61 -47.48
N ALA A 73 20.75 4.64 -47.70
CA ALA A 73 20.47 4.06 -49.02
C ALA A 73 19.91 5.12 -49.98
N ALA A 74 19.01 5.99 -49.50
CA ALA A 74 18.47 7.11 -50.28
C ALA A 74 19.57 8.12 -50.67
N ILE A 75 20.44 8.50 -49.73
CA ILE A 75 21.58 9.39 -49.96
C ILE A 75 22.55 8.77 -50.98
N ARG A 76 22.88 7.48 -50.82
CA ARG A 76 23.75 6.73 -51.73
C ARG A 76 23.16 6.62 -53.14
N ALA A 77 21.86 6.34 -53.26
CA ALA A 77 21.16 6.30 -54.54
C ALA A 77 21.18 7.67 -55.24
N ARG A 78 20.94 8.77 -54.50
CA ARG A 78 21.08 10.13 -55.04
C ARG A 78 22.49 10.43 -55.53
N ARG A 79 23.52 10.07 -54.75
CA ARG A 79 24.94 10.23 -55.15
C ARG A 79 25.28 9.46 -56.43
N ARG A 80 24.60 8.33 -56.67
CA ARG A 80 24.75 7.49 -57.89
C ARG A 80 23.77 7.87 -59.01
N ARG A 81 23.02 8.97 -58.89
CA ARG A 81 21.99 9.42 -59.85
C ARG A 81 20.89 8.37 -60.14
N LEU A 82 20.62 7.49 -59.18
CA LEU A 82 19.55 6.49 -59.24
C LEU A 82 18.24 7.02 -58.63
N PRO A 83 17.06 6.46 -58.99
CA PRO A 83 15.78 6.85 -58.39
C PRO A 83 15.74 6.60 -56.88
N ALA A 84 15.77 7.66 -56.08
CA ALA A 84 15.79 7.58 -54.60
C ALA A 84 14.46 7.95 -53.93
N ALA A 85 13.44 8.33 -54.71
CA ALA A 85 12.19 8.89 -54.17
C ALA A 85 11.40 7.94 -53.27
N ARG A 86 11.43 6.62 -53.55
CA ARG A 86 10.80 5.62 -52.68
C ARG A 86 11.58 5.45 -51.38
N LEU A 87 12.91 5.30 -51.46
CA LEU A 87 13.78 5.17 -50.29
C LEU A 87 13.70 6.40 -49.37
N GLY A 88 13.68 7.61 -49.95
CA GLY A 88 13.52 8.85 -49.18
C GLY A 88 12.16 8.95 -48.48
N ARG A 89 11.07 8.53 -49.13
CA ARG A 89 9.73 8.48 -48.50
C ARG A 89 9.68 7.46 -47.35
N LEU A 90 10.30 6.29 -47.52
CA LEU A 90 10.38 5.28 -46.46
C LEU A 90 11.25 5.76 -45.28
N ALA A 91 12.36 6.45 -45.55
CA ALA A 91 13.18 7.08 -44.51
C ALA A 91 12.40 8.16 -43.74
N LEU A 92 11.62 8.99 -44.43
CA LEU A 92 10.76 10.00 -43.80
C LEU A 92 9.66 9.35 -42.95
N LEU A 93 9.02 8.28 -43.45
CA LEU A 93 8.04 7.52 -42.67
C LEU A 93 8.66 6.95 -41.39
N GLY A 94 9.84 6.34 -41.49
CA GLY A 94 10.56 5.83 -40.32
C GLY A 94 10.94 6.93 -39.32
N LEU A 95 11.36 8.10 -39.80
CA LEU A 95 11.60 9.26 -38.94
C LEU A 95 10.32 9.74 -38.24
N SER A 96 9.18 9.76 -38.95
CA SER A 96 7.88 10.08 -38.35
C SER A 96 7.49 9.05 -37.29
N CYS A 97 7.78 7.76 -37.48
CA CYS A 97 7.55 6.74 -36.46
C CYS A 97 8.40 6.97 -35.20
N LEU A 98 9.70 7.30 -35.35
CA LEU A 98 10.56 7.64 -34.21
C LEU A 98 10.08 8.88 -33.47
N ALA A 99 9.69 9.93 -34.20
CA ALA A 99 9.17 11.16 -33.61
C ALA A 99 7.85 10.91 -32.85
N ALA A 100 6.94 10.12 -33.41
CA ALA A 100 5.69 9.76 -32.75
C ALA A 100 5.93 8.91 -31.48
N LEU A 101 6.85 7.94 -31.53
CA LEU A 101 7.22 7.15 -30.36
C LEU A 101 7.82 8.03 -29.25
N ALA A 102 8.76 8.90 -29.59
CA ALA A 102 9.37 9.83 -28.64
C ALA A 102 8.32 10.77 -28.01
N ALA A 103 7.39 11.30 -28.82
CA ALA A 103 6.32 12.17 -28.32
C ALA A 103 5.35 11.43 -27.40
N LEU A 104 4.97 10.18 -27.72
CA LEU A 104 4.10 9.36 -26.86
C LEU A 104 4.77 9.03 -25.52
N GLU A 105 6.03 8.60 -25.55
CA GLU A 105 6.77 8.25 -24.33
C GLU A 105 7.04 9.49 -23.47
N ALA A 106 7.43 10.61 -24.08
CA ALA A 106 7.65 11.86 -23.35
C ALA A 106 6.34 12.43 -22.79
N GLY A 107 5.25 12.40 -23.57
CA GLY A 107 3.93 12.83 -23.13
C GLY A 107 3.41 11.97 -21.98
N ALA A 108 3.53 10.65 -22.08
CA ALA A 108 3.15 9.75 -21.00
C ALA A 108 4.00 9.94 -19.75
N ALA A 109 5.33 10.14 -19.90
CA ALA A 109 6.21 10.48 -18.79
C ALA A 109 5.79 11.79 -18.12
N ALA A 110 5.44 12.82 -18.90
CA ALA A 110 4.98 14.11 -18.37
C ALA A 110 3.65 13.99 -17.62
N VAL A 111 2.69 13.21 -18.14
CA VAL A 111 1.41 12.96 -17.45
C VAL A 111 1.64 12.22 -16.14
N ARG A 112 2.42 11.14 -16.14
CA ARG A 112 2.75 10.39 -14.91
C ARG A 112 3.51 11.24 -13.90
N ALA A 113 4.47 12.04 -14.35
CA ALA A 113 5.19 12.98 -13.51
C ALA A 113 4.26 14.06 -12.92
N GLY A 114 3.22 14.46 -13.66
CA GLY A 114 2.15 15.33 -13.16
C GLY A 114 1.26 14.65 -12.12
N MET A 115 0.86 13.40 -12.37
CA MET A 115 0.02 12.60 -11.46
C MET A 115 0.70 12.34 -10.12
N HIS A 116 2.00 12.05 -10.15
CA HIS A 116 2.83 11.77 -8.98
C HIS A 116 3.70 12.96 -8.56
N ARG A 117 3.35 14.17 -9.00
CA ARG A 117 4.15 15.36 -8.71
C ARG A 117 4.22 15.58 -7.21
N PHE A 118 5.42 15.93 -6.74
CA PHE A 118 5.59 16.41 -5.37
C PHE A 118 4.89 17.78 -5.26
N PRO A 119 3.93 17.94 -4.34
CA PRO A 119 3.26 19.21 -4.15
C PRO A 119 4.25 20.27 -3.67
N ALA A 120 4.01 21.52 -4.07
CA ALA A 120 4.67 22.65 -3.43
C ALA A 120 4.03 22.87 -2.06
N LEU A 121 4.80 22.67 -0.99
CA LEU A 121 4.29 22.82 0.37
C LEU A 121 4.47 24.27 0.87
N PRO A 122 3.49 24.84 1.60
CA PRO A 122 3.62 26.17 2.17
C PRO A 122 4.78 26.21 3.16
N THR A 123 5.58 27.27 3.10
CA THR A 123 6.71 27.53 4.02
C THR A 123 6.55 28.83 4.80
N SER A 124 5.54 29.61 4.45
CA SER A 124 5.14 30.83 5.14
C SER A 124 3.69 30.67 5.58
N PHE A 125 3.41 31.05 6.82
CA PHE A 125 2.09 30.97 7.43
C PHE A 125 1.78 32.29 8.12
N PRO A 126 0.49 32.64 8.28
CA PRO A 126 0.10 33.76 9.14
C PRO A 126 0.65 33.60 10.56
N PRO A 127 0.93 34.69 11.28
CA PRO A 127 1.26 34.63 12.70
C PRO A 127 0.13 33.97 13.49
N GLU A 128 0.49 33.11 14.44
CA GLU A 128 -0.45 32.42 15.32
C GLU A 128 -0.14 32.72 16.79
N ASP A 129 -1.11 32.43 17.66
CA ASP A 129 -0.98 32.57 19.11
C ASP A 129 0.17 31.69 19.66
N PRO A 130 1.23 32.27 20.26
CA PRO A 130 2.32 31.50 20.86
C PRO A 130 1.89 30.57 22.01
N GLY A 131 0.71 30.80 22.60
CA GLY A 131 0.10 29.94 23.61
C GLY A 131 -0.50 28.65 23.04
N THR A 132 -0.62 28.51 21.72
CA THR A 132 -1.18 27.33 21.06
C THR A 132 -0.07 26.45 20.46
N TYR A 133 -0.14 25.13 20.67
CA TYR A 133 0.74 24.12 20.07
C TYR A 133 -0.06 23.18 19.17
N ARG A 134 0.23 23.18 17.87
CA ARG A 134 -0.54 22.46 16.85
C ARG A 134 0.11 21.14 16.47
N ILE A 135 -0.65 20.06 16.54
CA ILE A 135 -0.24 18.71 16.15
C ILE A 135 -1.01 18.31 14.89
N LEU A 136 -0.30 18.19 13.78
CA LEU A 136 -0.85 17.70 12.52
C LEU A 136 -0.64 16.19 12.42
N VAL A 137 -1.70 15.42 12.14
CA VAL A 137 -1.63 13.97 12.03
C VAL A 137 -1.84 13.54 10.58
N LEU A 138 -0.81 12.92 10.01
CA LEU A 138 -0.80 12.29 8.69
C LEU A 138 -0.83 10.77 8.85
N GLY A 139 -1.62 10.10 8.02
CA GLY A 139 -1.62 8.65 7.94
C GLY A 139 -2.87 8.06 7.30
N GLY A 140 -2.97 6.74 7.38
CA GLY A 140 -4.15 5.99 6.97
C GLY A 140 -5.24 5.94 8.05
N SER A 141 -6.06 4.90 7.99
CA SER A 141 -7.13 4.60 8.96
C SER A 141 -6.61 4.46 10.41
N SER A 142 -5.44 3.85 10.63
CA SER A 142 -4.85 3.77 11.98
C SER A 142 -4.48 5.14 12.55
N ALA A 143 -3.99 6.07 11.73
CA ALA A 143 -3.69 7.43 12.20
C ALA A 143 -4.96 8.25 12.46
N LEU A 144 -6.02 7.98 11.70
CA LEU A 144 -7.36 8.56 11.89
C LEU A 144 -8.02 8.07 13.19
N GLY A 145 -7.60 6.92 13.73
CA GLY A 145 -8.12 6.35 14.98
C GLY A 145 -9.07 5.16 14.81
N GLU A 146 -9.08 4.50 13.65
CA GLU A 146 -9.88 3.29 13.44
C GLU A 146 -9.51 2.20 14.48
N PRO A 147 -10.47 1.46 15.07
CA PRO A 147 -11.92 1.53 14.86
C PRO A 147 -12.65 2.57 15.74
N TYR A 148 -11.97 3.32 16.61
CA TYR A 148 -12.53 4.25 17.59
C TYR A 148 -12.74 5.69 17.09
N ARG A 149 -12.58 5.95 15.79
CA ARG A 149 -12.81 7.30 15.23
C ARG A 149 -14.28 7.72 15.37
N PRO A 150 -14.61 9.01 15.47
CA PRO A 150 -13.70 10.14 15.58
C PRO A 150 -13.23 10.41 17.03
N TRP A 151 -13.49 9.51 17.98
CA TRP A 151 -13.36 9.79 19.41
C TRP A 151 -11.92 9.67 19.90
N VAL A 152 -11.19 8.67 19.44
CA VAL A 152 -9.82 8.37 19.91
C VAL A 152 -8.89 8.13 18.72
N SER A 153 -7.72 8.75 18.80
CA SER A 153 -6.57 8.56 17.91
C SER A 153 -5.29 8.85 18.69
N VAL A 154 -4.14 8.43 18.16
CA VAL A 154 -2.83 8.73 18.78
C VAL A 154 -2.64 10.24 19.01
N GLY A 155 -3.06 11.08 18.06
CA GLY A 155 -2.96 12.54 18.17
C GLY A 155 -3.81 13.12 19.29
N GLN A 156 -5.05 12.63 19.45
CA GLN A 156 -5.96 13.07 20.50
C GLN A 156 -5.47 12.69 21.91
N ILE A 157 -4.92 11.47 22.08
CA ILE A 157 -4.34 11.05 23.37
C ILE A 157 -3.10 11.90 23.70
N VAL A 158 -2.21 12.12 22.72
CA VAL A 158 -1.02 12.97 22.91
C VAL A 158 -1.42 14.39 23.30
N ALA A 159 -2.36 15.01 22.59
CA ALA A 159 -2.81 16.38 22.91
C ALA A 159 -3.45 16.48 24.30
N TRP A 160 -4.25 15.49 24.70
CA TRP A 160 -4.80 15.44 26.06
C TRP A 160 -3.69 15.44 27.11
N LYS A 161 -2.72 14.53 26.98
CA LYS A 161 -1.65 14.39 27.97
C LYS A 161 -0.66 15.55 27.98
N LEU A 162 -0.43 16.17 26.82
CA LEU A 162 0.33 17.41 26.76
C LEU A 162 -0.40 18.57 27.45
N GLY A 163 -1.73 18.63 27.37
CA GLY A 163 -2.52 19.63 28.10
C GLY A 163 -2.40 19.49 29.63
N GLU A 164 -2.25 18.28 30.13
CA GLU A 164 -1.94 18.02 31.54
C GLU A 164 -0.49 18.38 31.87
N ALA A 165 0.46 17.99 31.01
CA ALA A 165 1.89 18.17 31.25
C ALA A 165 2.36 19.62 31.10
N VAL A 166 1.73 20.41 30.24
CA VAL A 166 2.12 21.78 29.92
C VAL A 166 0.87 22.69 29.97
N PRO A 167 0.31 22.97 31.17
CA PRO A 167 -0.96 23.71 31.30
C PRO A 167 -0.90 25.15 30.78
N SER A 168 0.31 25.71 30.62
CA SER A 168 0.51 27.05 30.06
C SER A 168 0.27 27.12 28.55
N ARG A 169 0.07 25.99 27.87
CA ARG A 169 -0.21 25.93 26.44
C ARG A 169 -1.53 25.22 26.16
N ARG A 170 -2.17 25.63 25.07
CA ARG A 170 -3.33 24.95 24.48
C ARG A 170 -2.86 24.02 23.37
N PHE A 171 -3.36 22.79 23.34
CA PHE A 171 -3.00 21.81 22.33
C PHE A 171 -4.16 21.60 21.35
N GLU A 172 -3.87 21.74 20.05
CA GLU A 172 -4.84 21.54 18.98
C GLU A 172 -4.38 20.41 18.06
N VAL A 173 -5.30 19.50 17.70
CA VAL A 173 -5.03 18.42 16.75
C VAL A 173 -5.73 18.72 15.45
N GLU A 174 -5.00 18.68 14.35
CA GLU A 174 -5.55 18.68 13.00
C GLU A 174 -5.24 17.32 12.35
N THR A 175 -6.28 16.56 12.03
CA THR A 175 -6.13 15.22 11.43
C THR A 175 -6.39 15.31 9.93
N LEU A 176 -5.35 15.12 9.12
CA LEU A 176 -5.46 14.95 7.66
C LEU A 176 -5.47 13.49 7.22
N ALA A 177 -5.28 12.58 8.18
CA ALA A 177 -5.38 11.14 7.97
C ALA A 177 -6.75 10.74 7.41
N TRP A 178 -6.77 9.72 6.56
CA TRP A 178 -8.01 9.24 5.95
C TRP A 178 -7.96 7.74 5.64
N LEU A 179 -9.14 7.13 5.54
CA LEU A 179 -9.28 5.71 5.26
C LEU A 179 -8.64 5.36 3.91
N GLY A 180 -7.75 4.36 3.91
CA GLY A 180 -7.10 3.87 2.69
C GLY A 180 -6.02 4.78 2.12
N ASP A 181 -5.69 5.91 2.77
CA ASP A 181 -4.71 6.85 2.23
C ASP A 181 -3.29 6.28 2.24
N SER A 182 -2.61 6.47 1.12
CA SER A 182 -1.15 6.36 0.98
C SER A 182 -0.44 7.64 1.40
N LEU A 183 0.88 7.57 1.61
CA LEU A 183 1.71 8.75 1.90
C LEU A 183 1.70 9.76 0.74
N GLU A 184 1.49 9.31 -0.50
CA GLU A 184 1.31 10.20 -1.65
C GLU A 184 0.10 11.13 -1.48
N GLN A 185 -1.06 10.56 -1.16
CA GLN A 185 -2.29 11.33 -0.95
C GLN A 185 -2.17 12.25 0.27
N GLN A 186 -1.55 11.78 1.35
CA GLN A 186 -1.29 12.60 2.54
C GLN A 186 -0.35 13.76 2.23
N HIS A 187 0.72 13.52 1.46
CA HIS A 187 1.65 14.57 1.02
C HIS A 187 0.92 15.61 0.17
N ALA A 188 0.02 15.21 -0.73
CA ALA A 188 -0.80 16.14 -1.52
C ALA A 188 -1.68 17.05 -0.64
N LYS A 189 -2.30 16.51 0.42
CA LYS A 189 -3.13 17.28 1.37
C LYS A 189 -2.35 18.38 2.10
N LEU A 190 -1.05 18.19 2.34
CA LEU A 190 -0.19 19.22 2.95
C LEU A 190 -0.08 20.50 2.10
N ALA A 191 -0.39 20.47 0.80
CA ALA A 191 -0.39 21.67 -0.03
C ALA A 191 -1.48 22.68 0.40
N ALA A 192 -2.54 22.20 1.06
CA ALA A 192 -3.73 22.98 1.37
C ALA A 192 -3.80 23.46 2.82
N ILE A 193 -2.79 23.15 3.67
CA ILE A 193 -2.83 23.59 5.06
C ILE A 193 -2.65 25.11 5.15
N ALA A 194 -3.50 25.75 5.97
CA ALA A 194 -3.50 27.21 6.14
C ALA A 194 -2.80 27.67 7.42
N ARG A 195 -2.62 26.77 8.39
CA ARG A 195 -2.03 27.02 9.70
C ARG A 195 -0.72 26.26 9.86
N ARG A 196 0.26 26.85 10.54
CA ARG A 196 1.57 26.21 10.73
C ARG A 196 1.46 25.13 11.81
N PRO A 197 1.84 23.86 11.54
CA PRO A 197 1.95 22.88 12.62
C PRO A 197 3.23 23.10 13.45
N ASP A 198 3.17 22.82 14.74
CA ASP A 198 4.35 22.76 15.61
C ASP A 198 4.93 21.35 15.69
N ALA A 199 4.08 20.33 15.55
CA ALA A 199 4.47 18.94 15.38
C ALA A 199 3.69 18.28 14.23
N VAL A 200 4.33 17.35 13.54
CA VAL A 200 3.71 16.53 12.49
C VAL A 200 3.94 15.06 12.81
N VAL A 201 2.86 14.35 13.11
CA VAL A 201 2.85 12.89 13.27
C VAL A 201 2.67 12.27 11.90
N ILE A 202 3.58 11.39 11.49
CA ILE A 202 3.51 10.61 10.25
C ILE A 202 3.38 9.14 10.62
N TYR A 203 2.20 8.57 10.34
CA TYR A 203 1.84 7.18 10.59
C TYR A 203 1.23 6.57 9.31
N SER A 204 2.08 6.28 8.32
CA SER A 204 1.69 5.72 7.01
C SER A 204 2.49 4.46 6.64
N GLY A 205 1.92 3.61 5.79
CA GLY A 205 2.62 2.44 5.24
C GLY A 205 1.75 1.23 4.93
N HIS A 206 0.54 1.14 5.51
CA HIS A 206 -0.36 -0.01 5.27
C HIS A 206 -0.99 0.00 3.87
N ASN A 207 -1.31 1.18 3.32
CA ASN A 207 -2.12 1.31 2.11
C ASN A 207 -1.31 1.68 0.86
N GLU A 208 0.02 1.60 0.92
CA GLU A 208 0.88 2.08 -0.19
C GLU A 208 0.61 1.31 -1.49
N PHE A 209 0.26 0.03 -1.39
CA PHE A 209 -0.09 -0.78 -2.54
C PHE A 209 -1.56 -0.72 -2.89
N ALA A 210 -2.47 -0.82 -1.91
CA ALA A 210 -3.91 -0.76 -2.14
C ALA A 210 -4.37 0.59 -2.74
N ALA A 211 -3.63 1.68 -2.51
CA ALA A 211 -3.89 2.97 -3.15
C ALA A 211 -3.49 3.01 -4.64
N ARG A 212 -2.63 2.08 -5.10
CA ARG A 212 -2.05 2.06 -6.44
C ARG A 212 -2.55 0.89 -7.29
N PHE A 213 -2.89 -0.22 -6.65
CA PHE A 213 -3.32 -1.46 -7.27
C PHE A 213 -4.62 -1.96 -6.65
N GLU A 214 -5.49 -2.53 -7.47
CA GLU A 214 -6.69 -3.21 -7.00
C GLU A 214 -6.31 -4.50 -6.24
N GLU A 215 -6.91 -4.73 -5.07
CA GLU A 215 -6.43 -5.75 -4.12
C GLU A 215 -6.67 -7.20 -4.57
N ASP A 216 -7.49 -7.45 -5.59
CA ASP A 216 -7.73 -8.75 -6.23
C ASP A 216 -6.91 -8.93 -7.53
N ARG A 217 -6.10 -7.95 -7.93
CA ARG A 217 -5.23 -8.01 -9.12
C ARG A 217 -4.31 -9.22 -9.04
N ALA A 218 -4.29 -10.03 -10.10
CA ALA A 218 -3.34 -11.12 -10.25
C ALA A 218 -2.20 -10.67 -11.18
N HIS A 219 -0.98 -10.56 -10.66
CA HIS A 219 0.19 -10.41 -11.52
C HIS A 219 0.63 -11.80 -12.00
N GLU A 220 0.37 -12.12 -13.28
CA GLU A 220 0.75 -13.39 -13.87
C GLU A 220 2.28 -13.55 -13.96
N VAL A 221 2.85 -14.24 -12.97
CA VAL A 221 4.24 -14.70 -12.99
C VAL A 221 4.29 -16.03 -13.76
N GLY A 222 4.73 -16.01 -15.02
CA GLY A 222 4.90 -17.25 -15.80
C GLY A 222 4.54 -17.20 -17.28
N LEU A 223 4.00 -16.10 -17.82
CA LEU A 223 4.00 -15.85 -19.26
C LEU A 223 5.33 -15.24 -19.75
N GLU A 224 6.41 -15.40 -18.98
CA GLU A 224 7.75 -15.20 -19.51
C GLU A 224 8.01 -16.31 -20.52
N SER A 225 7.71 -16.02 -21.79
CA SER A 225 8.11 -16.91 -22.88
C SER A 225 9.58 -17.30 -22.68
N SER A 226 9.85 -18.60 -22.83
CA SER A 226 11.20 -19.16 -22.77
C SER A 226 12.16 -18.50 -23.77
N SER A 227 11.63 -17.78 -24.76
CA SER A 227 12.40 -16.97 -25.70
C SER A 227 13.06 -15.75 -25.02
N ALA A 228 14.35 -15.58 -25.30
CA ALA A 228 15.08 -14.37 -24.91
C ALA A 228 14.45 -13.09 -25.50
N LEU A 229 13.81 -13.21 -26.68
CA LEU A 229 13.15 -12.10 -27.36
C LEU A 229 11.95 -11.58 -26.57
N ALA A 230 11.08 -12.46 -26.09
CA ALA A 230 9.93 -12.03 -25.30
C ALA A 230 10.34 -11.39 -23.97
N ARG A 231 11.36 -11.95 -23.28
CA ARG A 231 11.93 -11.31 -22.09
C ARG A 231 12.51 -9.93 -22.39
N ALA A 232 13.18 -9.76 -23.52
CA ALA A 232 13.66 -8.45 -23.95
C ALA A 232 12.51 -7.47 -24.23
N VAL A 233 11.44 -7.92 -24.89
CA VAL A 233 10.23 -7.09 -25.13
C VAL A 233 9.58 -6.69 -23.80
N HIS A 234 9.36 -7.63 -22.87
CA HIS A 234 8.79 -7.34 -21.56
C HIS A 234 9.64 -6.35 -20.74
N ARG A 235 10.97 -6.46 -20.78
CA ARG A 235 11.86 -5.48 -20.13
C ARG A 235 11.74 -4.09 -20.75
N LEU A 236 11.65 -4.02 -22.08
CA LEU A 236 11.46 -2.75 -22.79
C LEU A 236 10.08 -2.14 -22.52
N ASP A 237 9.04 -2.97 -22.33
CA ASP A 237 7.70 -2.51 -21.97
C ASP A 237 7.65 -2.02 -20.51
N ALA A 238 8.31 -2.73 -19.58
CA ALA A 238 8.41 -2.31 -18.18
C ALA A 238 9.13 -0.96 -18.03
N ALA A 239 10.04 -0.64 -18.95
CA ALA A 239 10.75 0.64 -19.00
C ALA A 239 9.99 1.75 -19.74
N SER A 240 8.84 1.47 -20.37
CA SER A 240 8.08 2.45 -21.17
C SER A 240 7.15 3.30 -20.30
N PRO A 241 7.33 4.63 -20.25
CA PRO A 241 6.36 5.53 -19.63
C PRO A 241 4.93 5.39 -20.17
N LEU A 242 4.75 5.15 -21.47
CA LEU A 242 3.43 4.94 -22.08
C LEU A 242 2.74 3.69 -21.53
N VAL A 243 3.43 2.54 -21.54
CA VAL A 243 2.87 1.29 -21.00
C VAL A 243 2.62 1.43 -19.49
N GLY A 244 3.53 2.07 -18.76
CA GLY A 244 3.36 2.38 -17.34
C GLY A 244 2.14 3.24 -17.07
N LEU A 245 1.90 4.29 -17.87
CA LEU A 245 0.75 5.19 -17.73
C LEU A 245 -0.55 4.44 -17.98
N VAL A 246 -0.61 3.64 -19.06
CA VAL A 246 -1.81 2.85 -19.38
C VAL A 246 -2.10 1.84 -18.27
N ARG A 247 -1.09 1.13 -17.75
CA ARG A 247 -1.27 0.22 -16.60
C ARG A 247 -1.78 0.94 -15.36
N GLU A 248 -1.21 2.09 -15.04
CA GLU A 248 -1.59 2.89 -13.87
C GLU A 248 -3.02 3.43 -13.99
N LEU A 249 -3.43 3.90 -15.16
CA LEU A 249 -4.79 4.36 -15.44
C LEU A 249 -5.80 3.21 -15.40
N ILE A 250 -5.44 2.07 -15.97
CA ILE A 250 -6.23 0.84 -15.87
C ILE A 250 -6.40 0.49 -14.38
N SER A 251 -5.34 0.51 -13.59
CA SER A 251 -5.36 0.16 -12.17
C SER A 251 -6.18 1.11 -11.30
N LYS A 252 -5.97 2.43 -11.46
CA LYS A 252 -6.74 3.47 -10.76
C LYS A 252 -8.24 3.42 -11.09
N ASN A 253 -8.60 3.00 -12.30
CA ASN A 253 -10.00 2.83 -12.70
C ASN A 253 -10.54 1.40 -12.43
N ARG A 254 -9.76 0.54 -11.77
CA ARG A 254 -10.10 -0.86 -11.45
C ARG A 254 -10.46 -1.69 -12.69
N LEU A 255 -9.70 -1.51 -13.75
CA LEU A 255 -9.91 -2.11 -15.07
C LEU A 255 -8.97 -3.27 -15.38
N ASP A 256 -7.92 -3.40 -14.58
CA ASP A 256 -6.90 -4.45 -14.52
C ASP A 256 -7.42 -5.66 -13.76
N ALA A 257 -8.65 -6.09 -14.03
CA ALA A 257 -9.08 -7.39 -13.55
C ALA A 257 -8.86 -8.44 -14.66
N PRO A 258 -7.63 -9.00 -14.87
CA PRO A 258 -7.57 -10.42 -15.20
C PRO A 258 -8.29 -11.12 -14.04
N PRO A 259 -9.00 -12.20 -14.31
CA PRO A 259 -10.29 -12.37 -13.71
C PRO A 259 -10.10 -12.39 -12.17
N SER A 260 -10.71 -11.40 -11.49
CA SER A 260 -10.41 -11.05 -10.08
C SER A 260 -10.29 -12.29 -9.21
N LEU A 261 -9.27 -12.34 -8.35
CA LEU A 261 -9.06 -13.48 -7.46
C LEU A 261 -10.16 -13.64 -6.40
N LYS A 262 -11.14 -12.73 -6.36
CA LYS A 262 -12.35 -12.91 -5.58
C LYS A 262 -12.95 -14.29 -5.83
N ASP A 263 -13.09 -15.04 -4.74
CA ASP A 263 -13.58 -16.42 -4.69
C ASP A 263 -12.72 -17.45 -5.47
N ARG A 264 -11.48 -17.09 -5.83
CA ARG A 264 -10.54 -17.90 -6.62
C ARG A 264 -9.11 -17.96 -6.08
N HIS A 265 -8.87 -17.35 -4.92
CA HIS A 265 -7.59 -17.46 -4.24
C HIS A 265 -7.21 -18.93 -4.01
N GLN A 266 -5.94 -19.23 -4.25
CA GLN A 266 -5.37 -20.57 -4.05
C GLN A 266 -4.32 -20.55 -2.94
N VAL A 267 -3.87 -21.73 -2.51
CA VAL A 267 -2.78 -21.85 -1.52
C VAL A 267 -1.50 -21.19 -2.04
N VAL A 268 -1.19 -21.41 -3.32
CA VAL A 268 -0.11 -20.73 -4.04
C VAL A 268 -0.74 -19.73 -4.99
N ASP A 269 -0.67 -18.45 -4.64
CA ASP A 269 -1.34 -17.35 -5.32
C ASP A 269 -0.34 -16.51 -6.14
N PRO A 270 -0.78 -15.75 -7.16
CA PRO A 270 0.09 -14.79 -7.81
C PRO A 270 0.28 -13.54 -6.93
N PRO A 271 1.45 -12.87 -7.00
CA PRO A 271 1.67 -11.62 -6.28
C PRO A 271 0.72 -10.52 -6.77
N LEU A 272 0.50 -9.52 -5.93
CA LEU A 272 -0.28 -8.33 -6.30
C LEU A 272 0.39 -7.53 -7.43
N CYS A 273 1.71 -7.42 -7.38
CA CYS A 273 2.49 -6.58 -8.29
C CYS A 273 3.85 -7.21 -8.63
N ALA A 274 4.47 -6.73 -9.70
CA ALA A 274 5.82 -7.13 -10.09
C ALA A 274 6.89 -6.60 -9.12
N PRO A 275 8.08 -7.22 -9.01
CA PRO A 275 9.18 -6.70 -8.20
C PRO A 275 9.59 -5.25 -8.54
N ALA A 276 9.54 -4.88 -9.83
CA ALA A 276 9.83 -3.51 -10.27
C ALA A 276 8.74 -2.51 -9.86
N GLU A 277 7.48 -2.94 -9.87
CA GLU A 277 6.36 -2.12 -9.37
C GLU A 277 6.49 -1.93 -7.86
N TYR A 278 6.85 -2.98 -7.10
CA TYR A 278 7.15 -2.88 -5.67
C TYR A 278 8.26 -1.88 -5.37
N ALA A 279 9.38 -1.98 -6.08
CA ALA A 279 10.51 -1.07 -5.90
C ALA A 279 10.10 0.40 -6.17
N ALA A 280 9.32 0.65 -7.23
CA ALA A 280 8.84 2.00 -7.54
C ALA A 280 7.94 2.59 -6.44
N VAL A 281 7.05 1.78 -5.84
CA VAL A 281 6.21 2.22 -4.71
C VAL A 281 7.07 2.54 -3.48
N LEU A 282 8.06 1.70 -3.19
CA LEU A 282 8.99 1.92 -2.07
C LEU A 282 9.86 3.17 -2.27
N ASP A 283 10.34 3.42 -3.48
CA ASP A 283 11.15 4.58 -3.82
C ASP A 283 10.33 5.87 -3.68
N ASP A 284 9.10 5.90 -4.19
CA ASP A 284 8.18 7.04 -4.01
C ASP A 284 7.86 7.28 -2.53
N PHE A 285 7.52 6.22 -1.79
CA PHE A 285 7.30 6.31 -0.35
C PHE A 285 8.52 6.90 0.38
N SER A 286 9.71 6.38 0.11
CA SER A 286 10.96 6.82 0.73
C SER A 286 11.26 8.28 0.41
N ALA A 287 11.08 8.70 -0.84
CA ALA A 287 11.31 10.08 -1.28
C ALA A 287 10.29 11.04 -0.65
N ARG A 288 9.02 10.66 -0.57
CA ARG A 288 7.97 11.48 0.05
C ARG A 288 8.15 11.60 1.55
N LEU A 289 8.49 10.51 2.23
CA LEU A 289 8.80 10.53 3.66
C LEU A 289 9.97 11.48 3.94
N ASP A 290 11.03 11.39 3.14
CA ASP A 290 12.18 12.29 3.24
C ASP A 290 11.78 13.76 3.03
N ALA A 291 10.96 14.04 2.01
CA ALA A 291 10.50 15.38 1.67
C ALA A 291 9.58 16.00 2.74
N VAL A 292 8.65 15.23 3.32
CA VAL A 292 7.77 15.69 4.40
C VAL A 292 8.59 16.02 5.64
N VAL A 293 9.55 15.18 6.03
CA VAL A 293 10.42 15.44 7.18
C VAL A 293 11.36 16.61 6.92
N ALA A 294 11.88 16.77 5.70
CA ALA A 294 12.66 17.95 5.30
C ALA A 294 11.82 19.23 5.40
N TRP A 295 10.56 19.18 4.96
CA TRP A 295 9.64 20.30 5.05
C TRP A 295 9.35 20.69 6.50
N CYS A 296 9.14 19.72 7.41
CA CYS A 296 9.00 20.00 8.84
C CYS A 296 10.18 20.83 9.36
N GLY A 297 11.42 20.47 8.99
CA GLY A 297 12.61 21.23 9.35
C GLY A 297 12.61 22.67 8.83
N ARG A 298 12.16 22.89 7.59
CA ARG A 298 12.08 24.25 7.00
C ARG A 298 11.10 25.17 7.71
N ILE A 299 10.00 24.62 8.21
CA ILE A 299 8.96 25.39 8.92
C ILE A 299 9.18 25.37 10.44
N GLY A 300 10.23 24.71 10.94
CA GLY A 300 10.50 24.56 12.36
C GLY A 300 9.48 23.70 13.11
N ALA A 301 8.80 22.78 12.43
CA ALA A 301 7.90 21.81 13.04
C ALA A 301 8.66 20.55 13.45
N ARG A 302 8.19 19.86 14.50
CA ARG A 302 8.74 18.61 15.03
C ARG A 302 8.21 17.40 14.23
N PRO A 303 9.04 16.68 13.45
CA PRO A 303 8.60 15.45 12.81
C PRO A 303 8.62 14.28 13.79
N ILE A 304 7.48 13.60 13.92
CA ILE A 304 7.26 12.41 14.75
C ILE A 304 6.87 11.26 13.83
N LEU A 305 7.75 10.28 13.68
CA LEU A 305 7.58 9.14 12.81
C LEU A 305 7.12 7.93 13.61
N ILE A 306 5.95 7.39 13.31
CA ILE A 306 5.47 6.13 13.87
C ILE A 306 5.63 5.06 12.80
N ILE A 307 6.60 4.15 12.99
CA ILE A 307 6.70 2.95 12.16
C ILE A 307 5.44 2.12 12.41
N PRO A 308 4.58 1.89 11.39
CA PRO A 308 3.30 1.24 11.59
C PRO A 308 3.44 -0.19 12.16
N PRO A 309 2.89 -0.49 13.35
CA PRO A 309 2.69 -1.87 13.78
C PRO A 309 1.52 -2.50 13.01
N ALA A 310 1.47 -3.83 12.94
CA ALA A 310 0.35 -4.57 12.38
C ALA A 310 0.19 -5.91 13.08
N ASN A 311 -0.97 -6.55 12.94
CA ASN A 311 -1.19 -7.87 13.50
C ASN A 311 -0.29 -8.89 12.81
N GLU A 312 0.58 -9.53 13.59
CA GLU A 312 1.55 -10.53 13.14
C GLU A 312 1.01 -11.94 13.42
N ALA A 313 0.52 -12.18 14.64
CA ALA A 313 0.18 -13.52 15.13
C ALA A 313 -1.25 -13.95 14.80
N ASP A 314 -2.21 -13.02 14.88
CA ASP A 314 -3.64 -13.34 14.75
C ASP A 314 -4.26 -12.99 13.39
N TYR A 315 -3.44 -12.52 12.45
CA TYR A 315 -3.84 -12.26 11.07
C TYR A 315 -2.94 -13.00 10.07
N GLU A 316 -3.52 -14.01 9.43
CA GLU A 316 -2.83 -14.86 8.45
C GLU A 316 -2.48 -14.06 7.18
N PRO A 317 -1.43 -14.46 6.41
CA PRO A 317 -1.10 -13.83 5.14
C PRO A 317 -2.28 -13.76 4.18
N GLY A 318 -2.40 -12.65 3.44
CA GLY A 318 -3.37 -12.51 2.36
C GLY A 318 -3.02 -13.44 1.21
N ARG A 319 -1.81 -13.33 0.68
CA ARG A 319 -1.37 -14.13 -0.46
C ARG A 319 -0.01 -14.75 -0.21
N SER A 320 0.10 -16.05 -0.48
CA SER A 320 1.38 -16.75 -0.42
C SER A 320 1.86 -17.03 -1.83
N THR A 321 3.01 -16.48 -2.16
CA THR A 321 3.56 -16.49 -3.51
C THR A 321 4.85 -17.31 -3.54
N VAL A 322 5.24 -17.72 -4.74
CA VAL A 322 6.49 -18.46 -4.98
C VAL A 322 7.39 -17.65 -5.90
N GLU A 323 8.67 -17.99 -5.90
CA GLU A 323 9.70 -17.32 -6.68
C GLU A 323 9.40 -17.38 -8.19
N PRO A 324 9.87 -16.39 -8.99
CA PRO A 324 9.77 -16.45 -10.44
C PRO A 324 10.44 -17.72 -11.01
N GLY A 325 9.78 -18.34 -11.99
CA GLY A 325 10.28 -19.54 -12.65
C GLY A 325 9.83 -20.88 -12.04
N VAL A 326 9.13 -20.86 -10.89
CA VAL A 326 8.50 -22.07 -10.33
C VAL A 326 7.32 -22.50 -11.20
N ASP A 327 7.40 -23.70 -11.76
CA ASP A 327 6.41 -24.26 -12.69
C ASP A 327 5.10 -24.71 -12.00
N ALA A 328 4.09 -25.03 -12.82
CA ALA A 328 2.77 -25.44 -12.31
C ALA A 328 2.82 -26.76 -11.51
N ALA A 329 3.72 -27.67 -11.83
CA ALA A 329 3.84 -28.95 -11.14
C ALA A 329 4.41 -28.76 -9.72
N GLU A 330 5.42 -27.90 -9.55
CA GLU A 330 5.95 -27.55 -8.24
C GLU A 330 4.94 -26.75 -7.41
N ARG A 331 4.21 -25.81 -8.03
CA ARG A 331 3.11 -25.08 -7.36
C ARG A 331 2.06 -26.05 -6.79
N ALA A 332 1.66 -27.05 -7.57
CA ALA A 332 0.75 -28.10 -7.10
C ALA A 332 1.35 -28.91 -5.96
N ARG A 333 2.63 -29.31 -6.05
CA ARG A 333 3.33 -30.04 -4.96
C ARG A 333 3.38 -29.24 -3.66
N ILE A 334 3.61 -27.92 -3.73
CA ILE A 334 3.58 -27.04 -2.55
C ILE A 334 2.16 -27.00 -1.96
N ALA A 335 1.14 -26.76 -2.79
CA ALA A 335 -0.25 -26.71 -2.33
C ALA A 335 -0.66 -28.01 -1.64
N ASP A 336 -0.34 -29.17 -2.23
CA ASP A 336 -0.60 -30.48 -1.64
C ASP A 336 0.17 -30.68 -0.32
N ALA A 337 1.42 -30.22 -0.24
CA ALA A 337 2.21 -30.30 0.98
C ALA A 337 1.58 -29.48 2.12
N ILE A 338 1.09 -28.28 1.83
CA ILE A 338 0.38 -27.44 2.79
C ILE A 338 -0.93 -28.09 3.23
N HIS A 339 -1.74 -28.60 2.30
CA HIS A 339 -2.98 -29.29 2.66
C HIS A 339 -2.73 -30.52 3.54
N ARG A 340 -1.73 -31.34 3.21
CA ARG A 340 -1.33 -32.49 4.04
C ARG A 340 -0.85 -32.05 5.41
N ALA A 341 0.02 -31.06 5.50
CA ALA A 341 0.53 -30.56 6.78
C ALA A 341 -0.60 -30.02 7.66
N ARG A 342 -1.57 -29.28 7.08
CA ARG A 342 -2.76 -28.81 7.79
C ARG A 342 -3.59 -29.96 8.35
N ALA A 343 -3.78 -31.04 7.59
CA ALA A 343 -4.51 -32.22 8.07
C ALA A 343 -3.79 -32.93 9.24
N LEU A 344 -2.46 -32.83 9.31
CA LEU A 344 -1.63 -33.40 10.38
C LEU A 344 -1.58 -32.52 11.64
N GLU A 345 -2.03 -31.26 11.61
CA GLU A 345 -1.86 -30.32 12.73
C GLU A 345 -2.50 -30.80 14.05
N ALA A 346 -3.60 -31.55 13.96
CA ALA A 346 -4.33 -32.05 15.12
C ALA A 346 -3.81 -33.40 15.64
N THR A 347 -3.20 -34.22 14.78
CA THR A 347 -2.85 -35.62 15.10
C THR A 347 -1.35 -35.85 15.20
N GLU A 348 -0.54 -35.22 14.34
CA GLU A 348 0.91 -35.40 14.23
C GLU A 348 1.60 -34.03 14.07
N PRO A 349 1.52 -33.13 15.07
CA PRO A 349 1.96 -31.74 14.95
C PRO A 349 3.46 -31.60 14.63
N GLY A 350 4.31 -32.53 15.10
CA GLY A 350 5.74 -32.56 14.77
C GLY A 350 5.99 -32.81 13.28
N ARG A 351 5.24 -33.73 12.65
CA ARG A 351 5.33 -33.99 11.21
C ARG A 351 4.78 -32.82 10.39
N ALA A 352 3.71 -32.19 10.84
CA ALA A 352 3.20 -30.96 10.22
C ALA A 352 4.29 -29.87 10.19
N LEU A 353 4.96 -29.65 11.33
CA LEU A 353 6.06 -28.68 11.44
C LEU A 353 7.24 -29.01 10.52
N GLU A 354 7.63 -30.27 10.40
CA GLU A 354 8.68 -30.70 9.46
C GLU A 354 8.32 -30.38 8.00
N VAL A 355 7.08 -30.63 7.60
CA VAL A 355 6.61 -30.32 6.24
C VAL A 355 6.62 -28.81 5.99
N TYR A 356 6.14 -28.00 6.94
CA TYR A 356 6.19 -26.54 6.79
C TYR A 356 7.63 -26.01 6.69
N ARG A 357 8.54 -26.54 7.51
CA ARG A 357 9.98 -26.19 7.44
C ARG A 357 10.61 -26.60 6.12
N ASP A 358 10.22 -27.74 5.56
CA ASP A 358 10.71 -28.17 4.25
C ASP A 358 10.24 -27.24 3.13
N VAL A 359 8.95 -26.86 3.13
CA VAL A 359 8.42 -25.87 2.19
C VAL A 359 9.14 -24.53 2.33
N ALA A 360 9.30 -24.01 3.55
CA ALA A 360 10.01 -22.75 3.79
C ALA A 360 11.50 -22.81 3.40
N ARG A 361 12.14 -23.99 3.47
CA ARG A 361 13.53 -24.17 3.03
C ARG A 361 13.67 -24.13 1.51
N ARG A 362 12.73 -24.74 0.78
CA ARG A 362 12.71 -24.77 -0.69
C ARG A 362 12.19 -23.47 -1.31
N HIS A 363 11.22 -22.85 -0.64
CA HIS A 363 10.57 -21.61 -1.05
C HIS A 363 10.58 -20.61 0.12
N PRO A 364 11.73 -19.95 0.37
CA PRO A 364 11.85 -19.00 1.47
C PRO A 364 10.91 -17.81 1.36
N GLY A 365 10.32 -17.53 0.19
CA GLY A 365 9.31 -16.48 0.03
C GLY A 365 7.88 -16.90 0.41
N PHE A 366 7.62 -18.17 0.73
CA PHE A 366 6.25 -18.66 0.88
C PHE A 366 5.66 -18.34 2.27
N ALA A 367 4.89 -17.25 2.35
CA ALA A 367 4.40 -16.67 3.61
C ALA A 367 3.57 -17.63 4.49
N GLU A 368 2.69 -18.45 3.91
CA GLU A 368 1.84 -19.39 4.69
C GLU A 368 2.69 -20.39 5.47
N ALA A 369 3.83 -20.87 4.94
CA ALA A 369 4.68 -21.80 5.67
C ALA A 369 5.25 -21.15 6.94
N HIS A 370 5.78 -19.93 6.83
CA HIS A 370 6.26 -19.16 7.99
C HIS A 370 5.15 -18.95 9.02
N TYR A 371 3.96 -18.55 8.57
CA TYR A 371 2.82 -18.35 9.48
C TYR A 371 2.46 -19.63 10.25
N ARG A 372 2.41 -20.76 9.54
CA ARG A 372 2.08 -22.07 10.14
C ARG A 372 3.18 -22.58 11.08
N ILE A 373 4.45 -22.36 10.75
CA ILE A 373 5.58 -22.62 11.68
C ILE A 373 5.38 -21.80 12.96
N GLY A 374 5.05 -20.50 12.82
CA GLY A 374 4.73 -19.63 13.95
C GLY A 374 3.59 -20.17 14.82
N GLU A 375 2.50 -20.64 14.21
CA GLU A 375 1.38 -21.24 14.94
C GLU A 375 1.77 -22.52 15.71
N ARG A 376 2.66 -23.36 15.14
CA ARG A 376 3.16 -24.55 15.84
C ARG A 376 4.10 -24.19 16.99
N LEU A 377 5.04 -23.28 16.77
CA LEU A 377 5.95 -22.79 17.81
C LEU A 377 5.19 -22.10 18.95
N ARG A 378 4.12 -21.36 18.61
CA ARG A 378 3.19 -20.77 19.58
C ARG A 378 2.56 -21.84 20.46
N ALA A 379 2.07 -22.93 19.87
CA ALA A 379 1.51 -24.06 20.61
C ALA A 379 2.54 -24.78 21.50
N GLU A 380 3.82 -24.78 21.12
CA GLU A 380 4.94 -25.31 21.92
C GLU A 380 5.44 -24.33 23.01
N GLY A 381 4.89 -23.12 23.10
CA GLY A 381 5.33 -22.10 24.05
C GLY A 381 6.62 -21.37 23.67
N LYS A 382 7.15 -21.59 22.47
CA LYS A 382 8.38 -20.96 21.95
C LYS A 382 8.09 -19.55 21.42
N ARG A 383 7.88 -18.61 22.34
CA ARG A 383 7.36 -17.26 22.05
C ARG A 383 8.23 -16.47 21.07
N GLU A 384 9.53 -16.37 21.33
CA GLU A 384 10.44 -15.56 20.50
C GLU A 384 10.58 -16.12 19.08
N GLU A 385 10.71 -17.44 18.96
CA GLU A 385 10.79 -18.12 17.66
C GLU A 385 9.47 -17.97 16.88
N ALA A 386 8.32 -18.10 17.54
CA ALA A 386 7.01 -17.89 16.93
C ALA A 386 6.85 -16.44 16.42
N ALA A 387 7.23 -15.45 17.24
CA ALA A 387 7.17 -14.05 16.86
C ALA A 387 8.07 -13.71 15.65
N ALA A 388 9.24 -14.34 15.54
CA ALA A 388 10.11 -14.20 14.37
C ALA A 388 9.46 -14.76 13.10
N GLU A 389 8.80 -15.91 13.19
CA GLU A 389 8.11 -16.56 12.06
C GLU A 389 6.85 -15.80 11.62
N PHE A 390 6.08 -15.23 12.56
CA PHE A 390 4.95 -14.37 12.24
C PHE A 390 5.39 -13.08 11.51
N LEU A 391 6.46 -12.44 11.97
CA LEU A 391 7.04 -11.29 11.28
C LEU A 391 7.54 -11.68 9.88
N ALA A 392 8.19 -12.84 9.76
CA ALA A 392 8.66 -13.37 8.49
C ALA A 392 7.51 -13.59 7.49
N ALA A 393 6.37 -14.09 7.96
CA ALA A 393 5.16 -14.26 7.15
C ALA A 393 4.59 -12.93 6.67
N LEU A 394 4.50 -11.91 7.53
CA LEU A 394 4.04 -10.57 7.17
C LEU A 394 4.94 -9.94 6.10
N ASP A 395 6.26 -10.03 6.28
CA ASP A 395 7.24 -9.45 5.36
C ASP A 395 7.29 -10.13 3.99
N ARG A 396 6.70 -11.32 3.88
CA ARG A 396 6.62 -12.12 2.64
C ARG A 396 5.22 -12.17 2.03
N ASP A 397 4.25 -11.50 2.65
CA ASP A 397 2.87 -11.47 2.15
C ASP A 397 2.83 -10.87 0.75
N GLY A 398 2.32 -11.65 -0.21
CA GLY A 398 2.15 -11.23 -1.60
C GLY A 398 1.05 -10.20 -1.81
N LEU A 399 0.25 -9.93 -0.77
CA LEU A 399 -0.67 -8.81 -0.66
C LEU A 399 -0.16 -7.84 0.42
N PRO A 400 0.69 -6.87 0.07
CA PRO A 400 1.34 -5.96 1.03
C PRO A 400 0.38 -4.87 1.55
N ILE A 401 -0.60 -5.27 2.37
CA ILE A 401 -1.56 -4.38 3.09
C ILE A 401 -1.13 -4.11 4.55
N ARG A 402 0.05 -4.58 4.92
CA ARG A 402 0.71 -4.35 6.22
C ARG A 402 2.11 -3.78 5.93
N CYS A 403 2.64 -2.97 6.84
CA CYS A 403 3.91 -2.26 6.61
C CYS A 403 5.10 -3.23 6.67
N GLN A 404 5.61 -3.63 5.50
CA GLN A 404 6.70 -4.60 5.36
C GLN A 404 8.09 -3.99 5.64
N ALA A 405 9.07 -4.86 5.89
CA ALA A 405 10.44 -4.48 6.30
C ALA A 405 11.07 -3.34 5.49
N PRO A 406 10.98 -3.29 4.15
CA PRO A 406 11.61 -2.22 3.38
C PRO A 406 11.06 -0.82 3.71
N PHE A 407 9.76 -0.72 4.00
CA PHE A 407 9.11 0.54 4.40
C PHE A 407 9.52 0.93 5.83
N ARG A 408 9.58 -0.04 6.75
CA ARG A 408 10.08 0.18 8.12
C ARG A 408 11.52 0.70 8.11
N GLU A 409 12.35 0.16 7.22
CA GLU A 409 13.74 0.62 7.09
C GLU A 409 13.83 2.02 6.46
N ALA A 410 12.92 2.39 5.55
CA ALA A 410 12.85 3.75 5.04
C ALA A 410 12.65 4.79 6.17
N TYR A 411 11.77 4.50 7.14
CA TYR A 411 11.61 5.32 8.34
C TYR A 411 12.91 5.47 9.13
N ARG A 412 13.60 4.36 9.42
CA ARG A 412 14.86 4.38 10.19
C ARG A 412 15.94 5.20 9.48
N ARG A 413 16.09 5.02 8.16
CA ARG A 413 17.03 5.82 7.35
C ARG A 413 16.70 7.31 7.38
N VAL A 414 15.42 7.68 7.21
CA VAL A 414 15.00 9.09 7.23
C VAL A 414 15.24 9.73 8.60
N ALA A 415 14.91 9.03 9.69
CA ALA A 415 15.14 9.51 11.05
C ALA A 415 16.63 9.66 11.37
N ALA A 416 17.46 8.67 10.99
CA ALA A 416 18.90 8.70 11.22
C ALA A 416 19.60 9.90 10.57
N ARG A 417 19.11 10.35 9.40
CA ARG A 417 19.63 11.54 8.70
C ARG A 417 19.19 12.86 9.32
N ARG A 418 18.21 12.86 10.23
CA ARG A 418 17.60 14.09 10.77
C ARG A 418 17.49 14.00 12.30
N PRO A 419 18.51 14.46 13.04
CA PRO A 419 18.53 14.44 14.51
C PRO A 419 17.31 15.13 15.17
N GLY A 420 16.65 16.03 14.44
CA GLY A 420 15.37 16.67 14.77
C GLY A 420 14.22 15.69 15.07
N CYS A 421 14.24 14.52 14.46
CA CYS A 421 13.13 13.60 14.37
C CYS A 421 12.95 12.74 15.63
N ILE A 422 11.68 12.52 16.02
CA ILE A 422 11.30 11.50 17.00
C ILE A 422 10.87 10.27 16.21
N LEU A 423 11.54 9.13 16.41
CA LEU A 423 11.20 7.86 15.78
C LEU A 423 10.62 6.90 16.81
N ILE A 424 9.39 6.45 16.57
CA ILE A 424 8.69 5.45 17.37
C ILE A 424 8.66 4.14 16.56
N ASP A 425 9.34 3.10 17.06
CA ASP A 425 9.21 1.75 16.50
C ASP A 425 7.94 1.11 17.05
N GLY A 426 6.82 1.30 16.34
CA GLY A 426 5.50 0.89 16.83
C GLY A 426 5.41 -0.60 17.17
N ARG A 427 6.15 -1.46 16.45
CA ARG A 427 6.24 -2.89 16.78
C ARG A 427 6.84 -3.10 18.16
N ARG A 428 7.99 -2.49 18.45
CA ARG A 428 8.64 -2.60 19.76
C ARG A 428 7.73 -2.11 20.89
N GLU A 429 7.08 -0.96 20.70
CA GLU A 429 6.20 -0.38 21.74
C GLU A 429 4.99 -1.27 22.01
N LEU A 430 4.41 -1.91 20.98
CA LEU A 430 3.26 -2.78 21.15
C LEU A 430 3.61 -4.17 21.70
N ILE A 431 4.78 -4.74 21.37
CA ILE A 431 5.26 -5.97 22.03
C ILE A 431 5.41 -5.72 23.53
N ALA A 432 5.99 -4.59 23.92
CA ALA A 432 6.18 -4.25 25.33
C ALA A 432 4.84 -4.08 26.08
N ALA A 433 3.79 -3.65 25.38
CA ALA A 433 2.44 -3.52 25.94
C ALA A 433 1.57 -4.78 25.81
N SER A 434 2.06 -5.81 25.10
CA SER A 434 1.33 -7.04 24.81
C SER A 434 1.52 -8.05 25.97
N PRO A 435 0.44 -8.48 26.65
CA PRO A 435 0.51 -9.56 27.64
C PRO A 435 1.03 -10.88 27.06
N SER A 436 0.78 -11.13 25.78
CA SER A 436 1.22 -12.37 25.11
C SER A 436 2.67 -12.32 24.62
N GLY A 437 3.25 -11.12 24.50
CA GLY A 437 4.63 -10.90 24.04
C GLY A 437 4.79 -10.92 22.52
N TRP A 438 3.69 -10.81 21.76
CA TRP A 438 3.70 -10.70 20.29
C TRP A 438 2.60 -9.75 19.82
N LEU A 439 2.65 -9.31 18.56
CA LEU A 439 1.59 -8.45 18.00
C LEU A 439 0.39 -9.30 17.58
N GLY A 440 -0.59 -9.43 18.48
CA GLY A 440 -1.86 -10.11 18.22
C GLY A 440 -3.07 -9.28 18.69
N GLY A 441 -4.18 -9.97 18.93
CA GLY A 441 -5.47 -9.39 19.33
C GLY A 441 -5.45 -8.56 20.62
N ASP A 442 -4.41 -8.71 21.43
CA ASP A 442 -4.23 -8.03 22.71
C ASP A 442 -3.74 -6.58 22.59
N VAL A 443 -3.17 -6.20 21.45
CA VAL A 443 -2.72 -4.82 21.15
C VAL A 443 -3.14 -4.31 19.76
N ILE A 444 -3.53 -5.20 18.83
CA ILE A 444 -4.07 -4.86 17.51
C ILE A 444 -5.48 -5.46 17.40
N GLU A 445 -6.47 -4.67 17.01
CA GLU A 445 -7.87 -5.10 16.95
C GLU A 445 -8.13 -6.06 15.78
N ASP A 446 -7.55 -5.78 14.61
CA ASP A 446 -7.80 -6.51 13.36
C ASP A 446 -6.51 -6.81 12.57
N THR A 447 -6.48 -6.54 11.27
CA THR A 447 -5.28 -6.64 10.42
C THR A 447 -4.14 -5.73 10.86
N HIS A 448 -4.43 -4.48 11.24
CA HIS A 448 -3.40 -3.47 11.51
C HIS A 448 -3.85 -2.28 12.35
N HIS A 449 -5.14 -2.18 12.71
CA HIS A 449 -5.62 -1.11 13.56
C HIS A 449 -5.32 -1.42 15.03
N PRO A 450 -4.56 -0.57 15.74
CA PRO A 450 -4.34 -0.74 17.17
C PRO A 450 -5.69 -0.81 17.90
N ASN A 451 -5.78 -1.69 18.90
CA ASN A 451 -6.86 -1.58 19.87
C ASN A 451 -6.58 -0.41 20.83
N LEU A 452 -7.46 -0.15 21.80
CA LEU A 452 -7.28 0.98 22.71
C LEU A 452 -5.95 0.91 23.51
N ARG A 453 -5.54 -0.29 23.94
CA ARG A 453 -4.23 -0.52 24.59
C ARG A 453 -3.07 -0.18 23.65
N GLY A 454 -3.16 -0.58 22.38
CA GLY A 454 -2.19 -0.24 21.35
C GLY A 454 -2.08 1.27 21.10
N TYR A 455 -3.20 1.97 21.01
CA TYR A 455 -3.21 3.44 20.86
C TYR A 455 -2.60 4.15 22.07
N VAL A 456 -2.91 3.70 23.28
CA VAL A 456 -2.33 4.21 24.52
C VAL A 456 -0.80 4.01 24.52
N ALA A 457 -0.32 2.83 24.14
CA ALA A 457 1.11 2.53 24.08
C ALA A 457 1.85 3.41 23.07
N LEU A 458 1.29 3.61 21.87
CA LEU A 458 1.86 4.51 20.86
C LEU A 458 1.89 5.96 21.34
N ALA A 459 0.80 6.44 21.95
CA ALA A 459 0.74 7.81 22.46
C ALA A 459 1.75 8.03 23.60
N ALA A 460 1.88 7.06 24.52
CA ALA A 460 2.89 7.09 25.57
C ALA A 460 4.31 7.17 24.99
N ALA A 461 4.59 6.44 23.91
CA ALA A 461 5.89 6.49 23.25
C ALA A 461 6.17 7.85 22.60
N VAL A 462 5.15 8.47 21.98
CA VAL A 462 5.26 9.84 21.44
C VAL A 462 5.57 10.85 22.56
N LEU A 463 4.84 10.77 23.68
CA LEU A 463 5.07 11.65 24.84
C LEU A 463 6.49 11.51 25.40
N ARG A 464 6.98 10.27 25.58
CA ARG A 464 8.37 10.00 25.97
C ARG A 464 9.37 10.62 24.99
N GLY A 465 9.09 10.53 23.69
CA GLY A 465 9.92 11.14 22.65
C GLY A 465 9.98 12.66 22.75
N LEU A 466 8.85 13.32 23.00
CA LEU A 466 8.77 14.78 23.17
C LEU A 466 9.49 15.25 24.45
N GLU A 467 9.29 14.54 25.56
CA GLU A 467 9.96 14.79 26.83
C GLU A 467 11.48 14.62 26.73
N ALA A 468 11.95 13.51 26.15
CA ALA A 468 13.37 13.24 25.96
C ALA A 468 14.07 14.30 25.09
N ARG A 469 13.33 14.95 24.19
CA ARG A 469 13.82 16.04 23.35
C ARG A 469 13.69 17.41 24.00
N ARG A 470 13.14 17.48 25.23
CA ARG A 470 12.85 18.70 25.98
C ARG A 470 12.09 19.72 25.13
N GLU A 471 11.09 19.25 24.38
CA GLU A 471 10.31 20.07 23.43
C GLU A 471 9.75 21.34 24.08
N PHE A 472 9.37 21.26 25.36
CA PHE A 472 8.79 22.36 26.12
C PHE A 472 9.72 22.91 27.21
N GLY A 473 11.01 22.54 27.19
CA GLY A 473 12.00 22.97 28.18
C GLY A 473 11.57 22.68 29.62
N GLY A 474 11.64 23.69 30.49
CA GLY A 474 11.21 23.60 31.90
C GLY A 474 9.71 23.69 32.12
N GLY A 475 8.90 23.85 31.06
CA GLY A 475 7.44 23.92 31.16
C GLY A 475 6.74 22.57 31.28
N TRP A 476 7.49 21.47 31.23
CA TRP A 476 6.97 20.11 31.35
C TRP A 476 6.82 19.71 32.82
N SER A 477 5.59 19.43 33.23
CA SER A 477 5.25 18.85 34.53
C SER A 477 5.13 17.34 34.40
N ALA A 478 5.61 16.61 35.40
CA ALA A 478 5.43 15.16 35.44
C ALA A 478 3.95 14.82 35.55
N VAL A 479 3.43 14.06 34.58
CA VAL A 479 2.05 13.58 34.56
C VAL A 479 2.03 12.06 34.43
N PRO A 480 0.97 11.39 34.94
CA PRO A 480 0.78 9.98 34.70
C PRO A 480 0.72 9.69 33.20
N ALA A 481 1.40 8.63 32.76
CA ALA A 481 1.29 8.11 31.42
C ALA A 481 -0.19 7.83 31.08
N PRO A 482 -0.61 7.94 29.80
CA PRO A 482 -1.94 7.50 29.41
C PRO A 482 -2.11 6.01 29.70
N ASP A 483 -3.32 5.65 30.12
CA ASP A 483 -3.78 4.30 30.38
C ASP A 483 -5.15 4.08 29.70
N VAL A 484 -5.60 2.82 29.64
CA VAL A 484 -6.87 2.48 28.99
C VAL A 484 -8.04 3.10 29.74
N ALA A 485 -8.06 3.01 31.07
CA ALA A 485 -9.14 3.52 31.91
C ALA A 485 -9.31 5.05 31.78
N GLY A 486 -8.21 5.80 31.81
CA GLY A 486 -8.19 7.23 31.60
C GLY A 486 -8.65 7.62 30.19
N CYS A 487 -8.25 6.87 29.16
CA CYS A 487 -8.76 7.07 27.80
C CYS A 487 -10.28 6.85 27.71
N VAL A 488 -10.79 5.76 28.29
CA VAL A 488 -12.24 5.48 28.34
C VAL A 488 -12.99 6.64 29.00
N ALA A 489 -12.53 7.09 30.17
CA ALA A 489 -13.16 8.19 30.89
C ALA A 489 -13.06 9.52 30.14
N ARG A 490 -11.87 9.86 29.61
CA ARG A 490 -11.61 11.16 28.96
C ARG A 490 -12.37 11.34 27.66
N PHE A 491 -12.44 10.28 26.85
CA PHE A 491 -13.06 10.31 25.53
C PHE A 491 -14.50 9.79 25.55
N GLY A 492 -14.99 9.30 26.70
CA GLY A 492 -16.34 8.81 26.89
C GLY A 492 -16.63 7.56 26.07
N ILE A 493 -15.75 6.56 26.12
CA ILE A 493 -15.96 5.30 25.39
C ILE A 493 -16.96 4.44 26.17
N ASP A 494 -18.24 4.64 25.88
CA ASP A 494 -19.35 3.88 26.44
C ASP A 494 -19.65 2.60 25.64
N ALA A 495 -20.64 1.83 26.08
CA ALA A 495 -21.04 0.58 25.43
C ALA A 495 -21.49 0.78 23.97
N GLU A 496 -22.13 1.89 23.63
CA GLU A 496 -22.60 2.14 22.26
C GLU A 496 -21.45 2.45 21.32
N ARG A 497 -20.52 3.33 21.73
CA ARG A 497 -19.31 3.64 20.94
C ARG A 497 -18.44 2.41 20.76
N LEU A 498 -18.38 1.56 21.78
CA LEU A 498 -17.68 0.30 21.71
C LEU A 498 -18.36 -0.68 20.76
N ALA A 499 -19.69 -0.74 20.76
CA ALA A 499 -20.45 -1.55 19.81
C ALA A 499 -20.20 -1.09 18.37
N GLU A 500 -20.18 0.22 18.12
CA GLU A 500 -19.85 0.78 16.80
C GLU A 500 -18.41 0.43 16.37
N ALA A 501 -17.43 0.51 17.27
CA ALA A 501 -16.06 0.07 16.98
C ALA A 501 -15.99 -1.43 16.64
N CYS A 502 -16.73 -2.27 17.37
CA CYS A 502 -16.86 -3.71 17.08
C CYS A 502 -17.50 -3.96 15.70
N GLU A 503 -18.54 -3.22 15.33
CA GLU A 503 -19.17 -3.35 14.01
C GLU A 503 -18.22 -3.00 12.88
N ARG A 504 -17.46 -1.91 13.00
CA ARG A 504 -16.45 -1.53 12.00
C ARG A 504 -15.39 -2.62 11.84
N THR A 505 -14.93 -3.18 12.97
CA THR A 505 -13.99 -4.30 12.99
C THR A 505 -14.58 -5.53 12.30
N SER A 506 -15.83 -5.89 12.62
CA SER A 506 -16.56 -6.98 11.97
C SER A 506 -16.68 -6.80 10.45
N LEU A 507 -17.01 -5.60 10.00
CA LEU A 507 -17.10 -5.24 8.58
C LEU A 507 -15.74 -5.33 7.88
N HIS A 508 -14.68 -4.87 8.55
CA HIS A 508 -13.32 -4.97 8.05
C HIS A 508 -12.90 -6.43 7.87
N ASP A 509 -13.05 -7.27 8.90
CA ASP A 509 -12.71 -8.69 8.83
C ASP A 509 -13.49 -9.43 7.74
N ARG A 510 -14.78 -9.12 7.59
CA ARG A 510 -15.61 -9.69 6.51
C ARG A 510 -15.11 -9.28 5.13
N ARG A 511 -14.69 -8.01 4.96
CA ARG A 511 -14.13 -7.51 3.70
C ARG A 511 -12.83 -8.22 3.38
N VAL A 512 -11.90 -8.26 4.34
CA VAL A 512 -10.56 -8.82 4.10
C VAL A 512 -10.57 -10.35 4.12
N ALA A 513 -11.63 -11.02 4.56
CA ALA A 513 -11.80 -12.46 4.42
C ALA A 513 -11.64 -12.93 2.97
N GLY A 514 -12.07 -12.10 2.00
CA GLY A 514 -11.96 -12.41 0.57
C GLY A 514 -10.56 -12.39 -0.01
N TYR A 515 -9.53 -11.92 0.73
CA TYR A 515 -8.17 -11.75 0.20
C TYR A 515 -7.32 -13.02 0.18
N ARG A 516 -7.86 -14.18 0.58
CA ARG A 516 -7.10 -15.44 0.67
C ARG A 516 -7.96 -16.67 0.43
N HIS A 517 -7.29 -17.81 0.25
CA HIS A 517 -7.93 -19.10 -0.11
C HIS A 517 -8.81 -19.68 1.00
N ASP A 518 -8.42 -19.51 2.27
CA ASP A 518 -9.19 -19.96 3.43
C ASP A 518 -9.66 -18.76 4.26
N PRO A 519 -10.95 -18.37 4.15
CA PRO A 519 -11.50 -17.22 4.86
C PRO A 519 -11.97 -17.55 6.27
N ALA A 520 -11.90 -18.81 6.72
CA ALA A 520 -12.63 -19.28 7.90
C ALA A 520 -12.32 -18.49 9.17
N ARG A 521 -11.03 -18.23 9.44
CA ARG A 521 -10.59 -17.48 10.63
C ARG A 521 -11.10 -16.03 10.61
N ARG A 522 -10.93 -15.33 9.48
CA ARG A 522 -11.38 -13.93 9.32
C ARG A 522 -12.90 -13.81 9.42
N LEU A 523 -13.65 -14.77 8.88
CA LEU A 523 -15.11 -14.81 9.04
C LEU A 523 -15.53 -15.15 10.48
N ALA A 524 -14.77 -15.97 11.20
CA ALA A 524 -15.01 -16.23 12.61
C ALA A 524 -14.78 -14.99 13.48
N GLU A 525 -13.68 -14.25 13.24
CA GLU A 525 -13.42 -12.97 13.89
C GLU A 525 -14.51 -11.94 13.60
N SER A 526 -14.93 -11.83 12.33
CA SER A 526 -16.06 -10.97 11.94
C SER A 526 -17.34 -11.28 12.74
N ARG A 527 -17.68 -12.56 12.91
CA ARG A 527 -18.83 -12.98 13.74
C ARG A 527 -18.62 -12.67 15.21
N ARG A 528 -17.42 -12.89 15.74
CA ARG A 528 -17.07 -12.60 17.14
C ARG A 528 -17.30 -11.13 17.48
N PHE A 529 -16.81 -10.22 16.63
CA PHE A 529 -17.02 -8.79 16.80
C PHE A 529 -18.47 -8.36 16.61
N ALA A 530 -19.21 -8.95 15.66
CA ALA A 530 -20.65 -8.68 15.50
C ALA A 530 -21.44 -9.11 16.75
N GLU A 531 -21.10 -10.26 17.34
CA GLU A 531 -21.72 -10.72 18.58
C GLU A 531 -21.38 -9.83 19.78
N ALA A 532 -20.12 -9.39 19.89
CA ALA A 532 -19.71 -8.44 20.92
C ALA A 532 -20.47 -7.12 20.82
N ALA A 533 -20.63 -6.57 19.61
CA ALA A 533 -21.44 -5.36 19.38
C ALA A 533 -22.89 -5.56 19.83
N ARG A 534 -23.50 -6.70 19.50
CA ARG A 534 -24.86 -7.04 19.92
C ARG A 534 -24.97 -7.09 21.45
N LYS A 535 -24.06 -7.81 22.12
CA LYS A 535 -24.04 -7.95 23.59
C LYS A 535 -23.91 -6.59 24.28
N LEU A 536 -23.05 -5.70 23.77
CA LEU A 536 -22.87 -4.35 24.31
C LEU A 536 -24.17 -3.54 24.24
N ARG A 537 -24.88 -3.58 23.10
CA ARG A 537 -26.19 -2.91 22.96
C ARG A 537 -27.29 -3.51 23.80
N GLU A 538 -27.19 -4.79 24.14
CA GLU A 538 -28.08 -5.48 25.08
C GLU A 538 -27.74 -5.18 26.56
N GLY A 539 -26.72 -4.36 26.84
CA GLY A 539 -26.35 -3.94 28.19
C GLY A 539 -25.36 -4.87 28.89
N ALA A 540 -24.68 -5.76 28.15
CA ALA A 540 -23.58 -6.53 28.71
C ALA A 540 -22.45 -5.59 29.16
N ALA A 541 -21.81 -5.93 30.28
CA ALA A 541 -20.61 -5.23 30.72
C ALA A 541 -19.46 -5.41 29.69
N ILE A 542 -18.61 -4.40 29.55
CA ILE A 542 -17.52 -4.38 28.57
C ILE A 542 -16.57 -5.57 28.74
N ASP A 543 -16.29 -5.98 29.98
CA ASP A 543 -15.45 -7.14 30.30
C ASP A 543 -16.13 -8.49 30.01
N ALA A 544 -17.46 -8.51 29.91
CA ALA A 544 -18.26 -9.71 29.63
C ALA A 544 -18.40 -10.03 28.13
N VAL A 545 -17.92 -9.17 27.23
CA VAL A 545 -18.08 -9.36 25.76
C VAL A 545 -17.00 -10.28 25.16
N GLY A 546 -15.97 -10.62 25.94
CA GLY A 546 -14.97 -11.64 25.57
C GLY A 546 -13.96 -11.19 24.51
N LEU A 547 -13.77 -9.88 24.34
CA LEU A 547 -12.77 -9.32 23.42
C LEU A 547 -11.45 -9.01 24.17
N PRO A 548 -10.28 -9.45 23.66
CA PRO A 548 -8.98 -9.23 24.32
C PRO A 548 -8.61 -7.75 24.52
N SER A 549 -9.12 -6.88 23.66
CA SER A 549 -8.95 -5.43 23.67
C SER A 549 -9.53 -4.75 24.92
N PHE A 550 -10.46 -5.41 25.62
CA PHE A 550 -11.17 -4.86 26.77
C PHE A 550 -11.09 -5.71 28.04
N ALA A 551 -10.19 -6.71 28.06
CA ALA A 551 -9.92 -7.45 29.28
C ALA A 551 -9.37 -6.50 30.36
N PRO A 552 -9.88 -6.56 31.61
CA PRO A 552 -9.36 -5.74 32.70
C PRO A 552 -7.88 -6.03 32.90
N GLU A 553 -7.07 -4.97 33.00
CA GLU A 553 -5.62 -5.09 33.22
C GLU A 553 -5.36 -5.98 34.45
N GLY A 554 -4.58 -7.05 34.26
CA GLY A 554 -4.18 -7.95 35.35
C GLY A 554 -4.96 -9.27 35.50
N ARG A 555 -5.89 -9.62 34.60
CA ARG A 555 -6.40 -11.00 34.50
C ARG A 555 -5.71 -11.77 33.37
N PRO A 556 -5.09 -12.94 33.62
CA PRO A 556 -4.68 -13.82 32.53
C PRO A 556 -5.93 -14.34 31.81
N ASN A 557 -5.87 -14.40 30.48
CA ASN A 557 -6.86 -15.10 29.65
C ASN A 557 -6.88 -16.60 29.97
#